data_AF-A0A7C4M9G1-F1
#
_entry.id   AF-A0A7C4M9G1-F1
#
_cell.length_a   1.000
_cell.length_b   1.000
_cell.length_c   1.000
_cell.angle_alpha   90.00
_cell.angle_beta   90.00
_cell.angle_gamma   90.00
#
_symmetry.space_group_name_H-M   'P 1'
#
loop_
_entity.id
_entity.type
_entity.pdbx_description
1 polymer ?
#
loop_
_entity_poly.entity_id
_entity_poly.type
_entity_poly.pdbx_seq_one_letter_code
_entity_poly.pdbx_strand_id
1 'polypeptide(L)'
;MILRACPACNGKGFVTETKTCFRCGGTGKRKLHGTLTPLISPKIGPSPVTEIIDFCSSCNGTGLITLSHKCEVCNGTGYVEEKTSFERREEDQEKVIYIPMKLISKAIKDPDIVIKGLHNEFKALKFYPNFPDEAKYLVVVYREQDGEYVVIKAYCTSNINHVEGEVIFRKT
;
A
#
# COMPACT_ATOMS: atom_id res chain seq x y z
N MET A 1 14.58 -1.01 0.05
CA MET A 1 13.28 -0.70 -0.61
C MET A 1 12.20 -0.52 0.43
N ILE A 2 12.05 0.67 0.99
CA ILE A 2 10.86 0.96 1.79
C ILE A 2 9.74 1.21 0.78
N LEU A 3 8.76 0.32 0.79
CA LEU A 3 7.53 0.48 0.04
C LEU A 3 6.53 1.14 0.98
N ARG A 4 6.23 2.41 0.72
CA ARG A 4 5.13 3.08 1.42
C ARG A 4 3.86 2.97 0.60
N ALA A 5 2.71 2.97 1.27
CA ALA A 5 1.43 3.04 0.59
C ALA A 5 1.44 4.23 -0.36
N CYS A 6 1.01 3.99 -1.61
CA CYS A 6 1.00 5.02 -2.63
C CYS A 6 0.09 6.16 -2.16
N PRO A 7 0.60 7.39 -1.98
CA PRO A 7 -0.19 8.49 -1.44
C PRO A 7 -1.32 8.92 -2.37
N ALA A 8 -1.22 8.61 -3.67
CA ALA A 8 -2.25 8.95 -4.65
C ALA A 8 -3.48 8.03 -4.60
N CYS A 9 -3.31 6.76 -4.22
CA CYS A 9 -4.41 5.79 -4.14
C CYS A 9 -4.60 5.17 -2.75
N ASN A 10 -3.87 5.66 -1.74
CA ASN A 10 -3.87 5.15 -0.37
C ASN A 10 -3.77 3.62 -0.29
N GLY A 11 -2.86 3.02 -1.06
CA GLY A 11 -2.66 1.57 -1.06
C GLY A 11 -3.60 0.77 -1.95
N LYS A 12 -4.64 1.37 -2.54
CA LYS A 12 -5.66 0.64 -3.31
C LYS A 12 -5.20 0.18 -4.70
N GLY A 13 -4.23 0.87 -5.30
CA GLY A 13 -3.75 0.60 -6.66
C GLY A 13 -4.63 1.16 -7.78
N PHE A 14 -5.81 1.69 -7.46
CA PHE A 14 -6.72 2.32 -8.43
C PHE A 14 -7.27 3.62 -7.86
N VAL A 15 -7.64 4.52 -8.76
CA VAL A 15 -8.35 5.77 -8.46
C VAL A 15 -9.76 5.65 -9.01
N THR A 16 -10.74 6.08 -8.21
CA THR A 16 -12.14 6.07 -8.58
C THR A 16 -12.56 7.48 -8.96
N GLU A 17 -13.11 7.64 -10.15
CA GLU A 17 -13.73 8.87 -10.61
C GLU A 17 -15.24 8.66 -10.65
N THR A 18 -15.98 9.58 -10.05
CA THR A 18 -17.44 9.55 -10.09
C THR A 18 -17.94 10.48 -11.17
N LYS A 19 -18.68 9.95 -12.13
CA LYS A 19 -19.29 10.72 -13.21
C LYS A 19 -20.80 10.72 -13.09
N THR A 20 -21.41 11.79 -13.60
CA THR A 20 -22.87 11.87 -13.74
C THR A 20 -23.36 10.76 -14.66
N CYS A 21 -24.41 10.05 -14.24
CA CYS A 21 -25.01 9.00 -15.05
C CYS A 21 -25.60 9.61 -16.33
N PHE A 22 -24.99 9.29 -17.47
CA PHE A 22 -25.39 9.79 -18.78
C PHE A 22 -26.83 9.43 -19.16
N ARG A 23 -27.38 8.33 -18.60
CA ARG A 23 -28.75 7.85 -18.93
C ARG A 23 -29.87 8.60 -18.22
N CYS A 24 -29.60 9.20 -17.07
CA CYS A 24 -30.58 9.96 -16.29
C CYS A 24 -30.15 11.40 -16.01
N GLY A 25 -29.01 11.84 -16.56
CA GLY A 25 -28.46 13.18 -16.35
C GLY A 25 -28.19 13.51 -14.88
N GLY A 26 -27.88 12.52 -14.04
CA GLY A 26 -27.63 12.74 -12.60
C GLY A 26 -28.84 12.61 -11.69
N THR A 27 -30.06 12.51 -12.23
CA THR A 27 -31.29 12.50 -11.41
C THR A 27 -31.55 11.19 -10.65
N GLY A 28 -30.86 10.11 -11.02
CA GLY A 28 -31.15 8.75 -10.52
C GLY A 28 -32.49 8.18 -11.00
N LYS A 29 -33.25 8.93 -11.80
CA LYS A 29 -34.64 8.63 -12.13
C LYS A 29 -34.87 8.70 -13.64
N ARG A 30 -35.79 7.89 -14.16
CA ARG A 30 -36.21 7.95 -15.56
C ARG A 30 -37.71 8.16 -15.62
N LYS A 31 -38.13 9.12 -16.44
CA LYS A 31 -39.54 9.31 -16.76
C LYS A 31 -39.94 8.24 -17.78
N LEU A 32 -40.87 7.36 -17.43
CA LEU A 32 -41.48 6.46 -18.39
C LEU A 32 -42.60 7.21 -19.12
N HIS A 33 -42.40 7.47 -20.41
CA HIS A 33 -43.50 7.82 -21.31
C HIS A 33 -44.28 6.55 -21.68
N GLY A 34 -45.05 6.05 -20.72
CA GLY A 34 -46.06 5.03 -20.96
C GLY A 34 -47.42 5.69 -21.03
N THR A 35 -48.09 5.59 -22.18
CA THR A 35 -49.54 5.80 -22.22
C THR A 35 -50.15 4.53 -21.63
N LEU A 36 -50.65 4.58 -20.40
CA LEU A 36 -51.54 3.53 -19.92
C LEU A 36 -52.80 3.60 -20.80
N THR A 37 -52.97 2.65 -21.71
CA THR A 37 -54.29 2.38 -22.29
C THR A 37 -55.15 1.86 -21.14
N PRO A 38 -56.18 2.60 -20.70
CA PRO A 38 -57.06 2.10 -19.67
C PRO A 38 -57.86 0.96 -20.27
N LEU A 39 -57.78 -0.24 -19.67
CA LEU A 39 -58.62 -1.38 -20.08
C LEU A 39 -60.10 -1.19 -19.71
N ILE A 40 -60.48 -0.01 -19.20
CA ILE A 40 -61.85 0.34 -18.82
C ILE A 40 -62.04 1.84 -19.10
N SER A 41 -62.84 2.20 -20.10
CA SER A 41 -63.42 3.54 -20.18
C SER A 41 -64.59 3.62 -19.18
N PRO A 42 -64.69 4.70 -18.40
CA PRO A 42 -65.64 5.73 -18.80
C PRO A 42 -65.08 7.15 -18.68
N LYS A 43 -65.54 8.00 -19.60
CA LYS A 43 -65.36 9.45 -19.64
C LYS A 43 -65.72 10.06 -18.28
N ILE A 44 -64.85 10.92 -17.72
CA ILE A 44 -65.13 12.20 -17.03
C ILE A 44 -63.77 12.80 -16.61
N GLY A 45 -63.41 13.97 -17.18
CA GLY A 45 -62.31 14.83 -16.73
C GLY A 45 -60.91 14.52 -17.29
N PRO A 46 -60.02 15.53 -17.43
CA PRO A 46 -58.61 15.29 -17.71
C PRO A 46 -58.01 14.56 -16.51
N SER A 47 -57.73 13.26 -16.66
CA SER A 47 -57.03 12.48 -15.65
C SER A 47 -55.68 13.14 -15.36
N PRO A 48 -55.27 13.30 -14.09
CA PRO A 48 -53.93 13.76 -13.78
C PRO A 48 -52.96 12.72 -14.31
N VAL A 49 -52.20 13.07 -15.36
CA VAL A 49 -51.08 12.26 -15.85
C VAL A 49 -50.09 12.20 -14.70
N THR A 50 -50.13 11.13 -13.92
CA THR A 50 -49.14 10.91 -12.87
C THR A 50 -47.89 10.42 -13.59
N GLU A 51 -46.85 11.26 -13.66
CA GLU A 51 -45.58 10.85 -14.25
C GLU A 51 -45.08 9.60 -13.50
N ILE A 52 -44.99 8.46 -14.20
CA ILE A 52 -44.38 7.25 -13.63
C ILE A 52 -42.87 7.48 -13.62
N ILE A 53 -42.33 7.71 -12.43
CA ILE A 53 -40.92 7.94 -12.18
C ILE A 53 -40.33 6.63 -11.64
N ASP A 54 -39.45 6.01 -12.43
CA ASP A 54 -38.75 4.78 -12.04
C ASP A 54 -37.26 5.06 -11.77
N PHE A 55 -36.58 4.15 -11.07
CA PHE A 55 -35.16 4.26 -10.78
C PHE A 55 -34.33 3.96 -12.04
N CYS A 56 -33.27 4.73 -12.24
CA CYS A 56 -32.36 4.49 -13.36
C CYS A 56 -31.56 3.21 -13.10
N SER A 57 -31.82 2.16 -13.88
CA SER A 57 -31.13 0.86 -13.80
C SER A 57 -29.63 0.92 -14.11
N SER A 58 -29.15 1.96 -14.79
CA SER A 58 -27.72 2.12 -15.10
C SER A 58 -26.91 2.66 -13.93
N CYS A 59 -27.55 3.33 -12.96
CA CYS A 59 -26.90 3.86 -11.76
C CYS A 59 -27.60 3.43 -10.47
N ASN A 60 -28.54 2.49 -10.56
CA ASN A 60 -29.37 1.99 -9.46
C ASN A 60 -29.95 3.10 -8.57
N GLY A 61 -30.49 4.15 -9.19
CA GLY A 61 -31.10 5.26 -8.44
C GLY A 61 -30.13 6.32 -7.90
N THR A 62 -28.82 6.11 -7.95
CA THR A 62 -27.83 7.05 -7.37
C THR A 62 -27.60 8.30 -8.23
N GLY A 63 -27.89 8.22 -9.52
CA GLY A 63 -27.55 9.29 -10.47
C GLY A 63 -26.07 9.34 -10.87
N LEU A 64 -25.22 8.48 -10.31
CA LEU A 64 -23.77 8.52 -10.49
C LEU A 64 -23.24 7.17 -10.97
N ILE A 65 -22.15 7.20 -11.74
CA ILE A 65 -21.41 6.02 -12.18
C ILE A 65 -19.98 6.18 -11.69
N THR A 66 -19.49 5.21 -10.92
CA THR A 66 -18.11 5.17 -10.46
C THR A 66 -17.27 4.36 -11.44
N LEU A 67 -16.22 4.98 -11.97
CA LEU A 67 -15.24 4.36 -12.84
C LEU A 67 -13.93 4.20 -12.09
N SER A 68 -13.42 2.98 -11.99
CA SER A 68 -12.09 2.71 -11.43
C SER A 68 -11.07 2.60 -12.56
N HIS A 69 -9.99 3.37 -12.48
CA HIS A 69 -8.85 3.26 -13.37
C HIS A 69 -7.56 3.01 -12.56
N LYS A 70 -6.58 2.40 -13.21
CA LYS A 70 -5.28 2.08 -12.59
C LYS A 70 -4.63 3.38 -12.09
N CYS A 71 -4.06 3.35 -10.88
CA CYS A 71 -3.31 4.47 -10.36
C CYS A 71 -2.00 4.63 -11.14
N GLU A 72 -1.80 5.79 -11.75
CA GLU A 72 -0.62 6.09 -12.58
C GLU A 72 0.66 6.17 -11.75
N VAL A 73 0.56 6.63 -10.49
CA VAL A 73 1.72 6.82 -9.60
C VAL A 73 2.35 5.49 -9.17
N CYS A 74 1.54 4.47 -8.90
CA CYS A 74 2.02 3.14 -8.52
C CYS A 74 1.81 2.07 -9.60
N ASN A 75 1.33 2.44 -10.79
CA ASN A 75 0.99 1.53 -11.87
C ASN A 75 0.13 0.30 -11.46
N GLY A 76 -0.78 0.49 -10.51
CA GLY A 76 -1.65 -0.59 -10.02
C GLY A 76 -1.16 -1.38 -8.83
N THR A 77 0.07 -1.17 -8.36
CA THR A 77 0.64 -1.97 -7.25
C THR A 77 0.12 -1.56 -5.88
N GLY A 78 -0.32 -0.31 -5.71
CA GLY A 78 -0.69 0.27 -4.42
C GLY A 78 0.49 0.82 -3.62
N TYR A 79 1.74 0.66 -4.07
CA TYR A 79 2.94 1.06 -3.32
C TYR A 79 3.92 1.86 -4.16
N VAL A 80 4.65 2.78 -3.52
CA VAL A 80 5.72 3.57 -4.16
C VAL A 80 7.01 3.41 -3.37
N GLU A 81 8.14 3.44 -4.07
CA GLU A 81 9.45 3.40 -3.45
C GLU A 81 9.80 4.74 -2.80
N GLU A 82 10.24 4.70 -1.55
CA GLU A 82 10.74 5.86 -0.83
C GLU A 82 12.28 5.88 -0.90
N LYS A 83 12.83 6.95 -1.50
CA LYS A 83 14.28 7.20 -1.51
C LYS A 83 14.65 7.95 -0.24
N THR A 84 15.21 7.25 0.74
CA THR A 84 15.82 7.87 1.91
C THR A 84 17.20 8.38 1.53
N SER A 85 17.32 9.67 1.22
CA SER A 85 18.59 10.37 1.08
C SER A 85 19.08 10.81 2.46
N PHE A 86 20.18 10.23 2.93
CA PHE A 86 20.92 10.70 4.10
C PHE A 86 22.18 11.42 3.61
N GLU A 87 22.27 12.73 3.83
CA GLU A 87 23.50 13.50 3.61
C GLU A 87 24.35 13.49 4.89
N ARG A 88 25.60 13.02 4.79
CA ARG A 88 26.73 13.66 5.49
C ARG A 88 28.11 13.23 4.97
N ARG A 89 28.85 14.27 4.55
CA ARG A 89 30.31 14.56 4.46
C ARG A 89 31.28 13.46 4.00
N GLU A 90 32.08 13.87 3.01
CA GLU A 90 33.07 13.15 2.20
C GLU A 90 34.29 12.62 2.97
N GLU A 91 34.72 11.39 2.65
CA GLU A 91 36.06 11.02 2.14
C GLU A 91 36.31 9.53 2.44
N ASP A 92 36.02 8.71 1.43
CA ASP A 92 36.44 7.31 1.17
C ASP A 92 35.32 6.74 0.28
N GLN A 93 35.67 6.07 -0.81
CA GLN A 93 34.70 5.57 -1.80
C GLN A 93 33.79 4.48 -1.18
N GLU A 94 32.79 4.88 -0.40
CA GLU A 94 31.85 3.99 0.26
C GLU A 94 30.87 3.47 -0.79
N LYS A 95 31.08 2.23 -1.20
CA LYS A 95 30.15 1.49 -2.08
C LYS A 95 28.77 1.51 -1.43
N VAL A 96 27.85 2.32 -1.95
CA VAL A 96 26.46 2.37 -1.47
C VAL A 96 25.79 1.04 -1.79
N ILE A 97 25.73 0.15 -0.81
CA ILE A 97 25.07 -1.14 -0.94
C ILE A 97 23.59 -0.96 -0.64
N TYR A 98 22.76 -1.14 -1.66
CA TYR A 98 21.32 -1.18 -1.48
C TYR A 98 20.89 -2.48 -0.78
N ILE A 99 20.33 -2.37 0.43
CA ILE A 99 19.81 -3.52 1.19
C ILE A 99 18.29 -3.60 0.97
N PRO A 100 17.76 -4.64 0.31
CA PRO A 100 16.32 -4.82 0.16
C PRO A 100 15.62 -5.02 1.52
N MET A 101 14.43 -4.44 1.70
CA MET A 101 13.67 -4.57 2.96
C MET A 101 13.33 -6.02 3.30
N LYS A 102 13.17 -6.88 2.28
CA LYS A 102 12.96 -8.32 2.49
C LYS A 102 14.12 -8.96 3.26
N LEU A 103 15.36 -8.52 3.02
CA LEU A 103 16.53 -9.04 3.74
C LEU A 103 16.58 -8.53 5.18
N ILE A 104 16.20 -7.26 5.39
CA ILE A 104 16.11 -6.65 6.72
C ILE A 104 15.05 -7.38 7.56
N SER A 105 13.84 -7.55 7.02
CA SER A 105 12.77 -8.27 7.70
C SER A 105 13.15 -9.72 7.99
N LYS A 106 13.83 -10.39 7.05
CA LYS A 106 14.32 -11.76 7.25
C LYS A 106 15.38 -11.83 8.35
N ALA A 107 16.28 -10.86 8.43
CA ALA A 107 17.29 -10.81 9.48
C ALA A 107 16.66 -10.66 10.87
N ILE A 108 15.61 -9.84 11.02
CA ILE A 108 14.91 -9.67 12.30
C ILE A 108 14.09 -10.91 12.68
N LYS A 109 13.34 -11.49 11.72
CA LYS A 109 12.39 -12.59 11.99
C LYS A 109 13.05 -13.97 12.10
N ASP A 110 14.13 -14.19 11.36
CA ASP A 110 14.91 -15.43 11.34
C ASP A 110 16.40 -15.07 11.41
N PRO A 111 16.88 -14.50 12.54
CA PRO A 111 18.29 -14.20 12.72
C PRO A 111 19.08 -15.51 12.83
N ASP A 112 20.33 -15.50 12.38
CA ASP A 112 21.27 -16.54 12.73
C ASP A 112 21.90 -16.22 14.10
N ILE A 113 22.07 -14.93 14.43
CA ILE A 113 22.61 -14.47 15.71
C ILE A 113 21.85 -13.22 16.15
N VAL A 114 21.55 -13.11 17.45
CA VAL A 114 21.08 -11.85 18.06
C VAL A 114 22.05 -11.42 19.14
N ILE A 115 22.46 -10.16 19.04
CA ILE A 115 23.35 -9.50 20.00
C ILE A 115 22.56 -8.37 20.68
N LYS A 116 22.61 -8.31 22.00
CA LYS A 116 22.08 -7.21 22.78
C LYS A 116 23.11 -6.09 22.87
N GLY A 117 22.72 -4.90 22.41
CA GLY A 117 23.52 -3.69 22.51
C GLY A 117 23.40 -3.00 23.87
N LEU A 118 24.19 -1.95 24.07
CA LEU A 118 24.32 -1.27 25.37
C LEU A 118 23.15 -0.31 25.67
N HIS A 119 22.45 0.20 24.66
CA HIS A 119 21.35 1.16 24.82
C HIS A 119 19.97 0.55 24.52
N ASN A 120 19.77 -0.70 24.98
CA ASN A 120 18.56 -1.50 24.76
C ASN A 120 18.20 -1.73 23.28
N GLU A 121 19.15 -1.56 22.36
CA GLU A 121 19.01 -2.03 20.98
C GLU A 121 19.36 -3.51 20.86
N PHE A 122 18.76 -4.16 19.88
CA PHE A 122 19.11 -5.50 19.44
C PHE A 122 19.79 -5.41 18.08
N LYS A 123 20.75 -6.30 17.85
CA LYS A 123 21.44 -6.47 16.58
C LYS A 123 21.13 -7.88 16.08
N ALA A 124 20.26 -7.98 15.09
CA ALA A 124 19.98 -9.23 14.40
C ALA A 124 20.96 -9.39 13.24
N LEU A 125 21.65 -10.52 13.22
CA LEU A 125 22.63 -10.86 12.20
C LEU A 125 22.10 -12.04 11.39
N LYS A 126 22.16 -11.91 10.07
CA LYS A 126 21.88 -13.00 9.15
C LYS A 126 22.97 -13.12 8.10
N PHE A 127 23.49 -14.33 7.94
CA PHE A 127 24.52 -14.64 6.97
C PHE A 127 23.91 -14.84 5.58
N TYR A 128 24.50 -14.17 4.59
CA TYR A 128 24.13 -14.29 3.19
C TYR A 128 25.37 -14.73 2.39
N PRO A 129 25.45 -16.01 1.98
CA PRO A 129 26.61 -16.51 1.24
C PRO A 129 26.71 -15.91 -0.18
N ASN A 130 25.58 -15.49 -0.75
CA ASN A 130 25.49 -14.97 -2.12
C ASN A 130 25.18 -13.46 -2.14
N PHE A 131 25.73 -12.70 -1.19
CA PHE A 131 25.64 -11.24 -1.26
C PHE A 131 26.50 -10.74 -2.44
N PRO A 132 26.14 -9.68 -3.19
CA PRO A 132 26.58 -9.44 -4.57
C PRO A 132 28.07 -9.56 -4.91
N ASP A 133 28.97 -9.42 -3.93
CA ASP A 133 30.41 -9.54 -4.14
C ASP A 133 31.08 -10.63 -3.27
N GLU A 134 30.49 -11.00 -2.13
CA GLU A 134 31.11 -11.90 -1.15
C GLU A 134 30.09 -12.31 -0.09
N ALA A 135 30.33 -13.45 0.57
CA ALA A 135 29.57 -13.86 1.73
C ALA A 135 29.69 -12.84 2.88
N LYS A 136 28.56 -12.29 3.34
CA LYS A 136 28.53 -11.26 4.38
C LYS A 136 27.39 -11.48 5.37
N TYR A 137 27.58 -10.99 6.58
CA TYR A 137 26.49 -10.81 7.54
C TYR A 137 25.78 -9.49 7.26
N LEU A 138 24.45 -9.54 7.12
CA LEU A 138 23.61 -8.37 7.27
C LEU A 138 23.34 -8.18 8.76
N VAL A 139 23.76 -7.04 9.29
CA VAL A 139 23.49 -6.60 10.66
C VAL A 139 22.36 -5.60 10.62
N VAL A 140 21.28 -5.88 11.34
CA VAL A 140 20.14 -4.98 11.52
C VAL A 140 20.07 -4.59 12.99
N VAL A 141 20.29 -3.31 13.27
CA VAL A 141 20.12 -2.70 14.58
C VAL A 141 18.69 -2.22 14.71
N TYR A 142 17.97 -2.69 15.72
CA TYR A 142 16.57 -2.36 15.93
C TYR A 142 16.22 -2.25 17.41
N ARG A 143 15.06 -1.67 17.70
CA ARG A 143 14.41 -1.70 19.01
C ARG A 143 13.00 -2.26 18.86
N GLU A 144 12.51 -2.89 19.91
CA GLU A 144 11.10 -3.27 20.02
C GLU A 144 10.34 -2.16 20.74
N GLN A 145 9.29 -1.63 20.13
CA GLN A 145 8.38 -0.64 20.70
C GLN A 145 6.95 -1.03 20.34
N ASP A 146 6.07 -1.15 21.34
CA ASP A 146 4.65 -1.48 21.15
C ASP A 146 4.39 -2.77 20.32
N GLY A 147 5.31 -3.73 20.39
CA GLY A 147 5.25 -4.97 19.59
C GLY A 147 5.70 -4.81 18.13
N GLU A 148 6.18 -3.63 17.74
CA GLU A 148 6.78 -3.34 16.44
C GLU A 148 8.31 -3.19 16.51
N TYR A 149 8.97 -3.47 15.39
CA TYR A 149 10.42 -3.34 15.26
C TYR A 149 10.78 -2.01 14.59
N VAL A 150 11.42 -1.12 15.33
CA VAL A 150 11.97 0.14 14.80
C VAL A 150 13.42 -0.09 14.38
N VAL A 151 13.68 -0.11 13.08
CA VAL A 151 15.03 -0.27 12.53
C VAL A 151 15.81 1.04 12.65
N ILE A 152 16.92 1.00 13.36
CA ILE A 152 17.82 2.15 13.59
C ILE A 152 18.87 2.23 12.47
N LYS A 153 19.53 1.11 12.18
CA LYS A 153 20.60 1.03 11.17
C LYS A 153 20.67 -0.37 10.58
N ALA A 154 21.03 -0.48 9.30
CA ALA A 154 21.41 -1.74 8.69
C ALA A 154 22.76 -1.57 7.98
N TYR A 155 23.65 -2.55 8.12
CA TYR A 155 24.95 -2.57 7.47
C TYR A 155 25.44 -4.00 7.25
N CYS A 156 26.42 -4.17 6.37
CA CYS A 156 27.03 -5.47 6.12
C CYS A 156 28.42 -5.56 6.73
N THR A 157 28.80 -6.73 7.24
CA THR A 157 30.17 -7.02 7.71
C THR A 157 30.58 -8.43 7.29
N SER A 158 31.84 -8.62 6.90
CA SER A 158 32.44 -9.94 6.72
C SER A 158 32.94 -10.52 8.06
N ASN A 159 33.17 -9.68 9.07
CA ASN A 159 33.68 -10.08 10.38
C ASN A 159 32.65 -9.80 11.48
N ILE A 160 32.16 -10.87 12.12
CA ILE A 160 31.21 -10.77 13.22
C ILE A 160 31.82 -10.17 14.49
N ASN A 161 33.14 -10.29 14.68
CA ASN A 161 33.83 -9.77 15.85
C ASN A 161 33.80 -8.23 15.91
N HIS A 162 33.44 -7.55 14.81
CA HIS A 162 33.24 -6.10 14.79
C HIS A 162 31.86 -5.68 15.32
N VAL A 163 30.98 -6.63 15.65
CA VAL A 163 29.65 -6.34 16.18
C VAL A 163 29.67 -6.46 17.70
N GLU A 164 29.83 -5.33 18.36
CA GLU A 164 29.92 -5.26 19.82
C GLU A 164 28.58 -5.63 20.52
N GLY A 165 28.67 -6.23 21.70
CA GLY A 165 27.54 -6.52 22.57
C GLY A 165 27.54 -7.95 23.10
N GLU A 166 26.50 -8.29 23.85
CA GLU A 166 26.31 -9.62 24.42
C GLU A 166 25.52 -10.51 23.44
N VAL A 167 26.06 -11.68 23.07
CA VAL A 167 25.33 -12.65 22.25
C VAL A 167 24.24 -13.29 23.10
N ILE A 168 22.97 -12.98 22.78
CA ILE A 168 21.80 -13.52 23.49
C ILE A 168 21.13 -14.68 22.75
N PHE A 169 21.41 -14.82 21.45
CA PHE A 169 20.93 -15.94 20.65
C PHE A 169 21.93 -16.28 19.55
N ARG A 170 22.11 -17.57 19.30
CA ARG A 170 22.86 -18.10 18.17
C ARG A 170 22.19 -19.37 17.68
N LYS A 171 21.87 -19.38 16.39
CA LYS A 171 21.34 -20.53 15.67
C LYS A 171 22.47 -21.56 15.51
N THR A 172 22.25 -22.75 16.05
CA THR A 172 23.12 -23.92 15.95
C THR A 172 22.85 -24.74 14.70
#